data_AF-A0A8J4E566-F1
#
_entry.id   AF-A0A8J4E566-F1
#
_cell.length_a   1.000
_cell.length_b   1.000
_cell.length_c   1.000
_cell.angle_alpha   90.00
_cell.angle_beta   90.00
_cell.angle_gamma   90.00
#
_symmetry.space_group_name_H-M   'P 1'
#
loop_
_entity.id
_entity.type
_entity.pdbx_description
1 polymer ?
#
loop_
_entity_poly.entity_id
_entity_poly.type
_entity_poly.pdbx_seq_one_letter_code
_entity_poly.pdbx_strand_id
1 'polypeptide(L)'
;MDPWEQLSSVPVVPPVQPRKLAKAPFVELADGRLQGVVSSGSDIERVYVSSFAAKTHVYSCSTNNNRPCGGLRGSPCKHLQTLLDEAVLQYGSERVIRYLNIDAEPGASTWELIRAMKGHQESALAATVFSRFLHHLAYLEVPGSVDPLPELQWFPAGVQ
;
A
#
# COMPACT_ATOMS: atom_id res chain seq x y z
N MET A 1 18.85 -18.81 -16.95
CA MET A 1 17.50 -19.05 -16.41
C MET A 1 17.44 -20.51 -16.05
N ASP A 2 17.30 -20.77 -14.76
CA ASP A 2 17.39 -22.12 -14.21
C ASP A 2 16.06 -22.88 -14.44
N PRO A 3 16.08 -24.22 -14.53
CA PRO A 3 14.90 -25.02 -14.89
C PRO A 3 13.69 -24.84 -13.96
N TRP A 4 13.91 -24.46 -12.70
CA TRP A 4 12.86 -24.21 -11.72
C TRP A 4 12.14 -22.87 -11.95
N GLU A 5 12.82 -21.87 -12.54
CA GLU A 5 12.22 -20.58 -12.91
C GLU A 5 11.17 -20.76 -14.03
N GLN A 6 11.32 -21.81 -14.85
CA GLN A 6 10.37 -22.17 -15.91
C GLN A 6 9.17 -23.00 -15.42
N LEU A 7 9.28 -23.63 -14.23
CA LEU A 7 8.24 -24.52 -13.68
C LEU A 7 7.36 -23.82 -12.63
N SER A 8 7.77 -22.66 -12.11
CA SER A 8 6.93 -21.88 -11.22
C SER A 8 5.97 -21.00 -12.02
N SER A 9 4.67 -21.31 -11.93
CA SER A 9 3.61 -20.43 -12.48
C SER A 9 3.46 -19.12 -11.69
N VAL A 10 4.10 -19.01 -10.53
CA VAL A 10 4.12 -17.83 -9.68
C VAL A 10 5.52 -17.22 -9.71
N PRO A 11 5.68 -15.95 -10.11
CA PRO A 11 6.98 -15.28 -10.07
C PRO A 11 7.47 -15.19 -8.63
N VAL A 12 8.76 -15.48 -8.41
CA VAL A 12 9.41 -15.22 -7.11
C VAL A 12 9.36 -13.72 -6.86
N VAL A 13 8.64 -13.31 -5.82
CA VAL A 13 8.55 -11.91 -5.43
C VAL A 13 9.83 -11.54 -4.69
N PRO A 14 10.53 -10.47 -5.07
CA PRO A 14 11.72 -10.03 -4.34
C PRO A 14 11.38 -9.78 -2.87
N PRO A 15 12.34 -10.01 -1.95
CA PRO A 15 12.12 -9.76 -0.53
C PRO A 15 11.67 -8.32 -0.28
N VAL A 16 10.70 -8.18 0.62
CA VAL A 16 10.08 -6.90 0.96
C VAL A 16 11.14 -5.92 1.45
N GLN A 17 11.22 -4.74 0.82
CA GLN A 17 12.15 -3.71 1.25
C GLN A 17 11.78 -3.15 2.64
N PRO A 18 12.77 -2.78 3.48
CA PRO A 18 12.51 -2.21 4.80
C PRO A 18 11.54 -1.03 4.73
N ARG A 19 10.39 -1.16 5.42
CA ARG A 19 9.31 -0.17 5.44
C ARG A 19 9.72 1.09 6.19
N LYS A 20 9.27 2.26 5.71
CA LYS A 20 9.35 3.52 6.48
C LYS A 20 8.17 3.62 7.44
N LEU A 21 8.13 2.74 8.44
CA LEU A 21 7.00 2.60 9.38
C LEU A 21 6.62 3.89 10.09
N ALA A 22 7.60 4.76 10.39
CA ALA A 22 7.33 6.06 11.02
C ALA A 22 6.53 7.02 10.11
N LYS A 23 6.61 6.86 8.79
CA LYS A 23 5.98 7.75 7.81
C LYS A 23 4.67 7.16 7.27
N ALA A 24 4.68 5.88 6.89
CA ALA A 24 3.52 5.14 6.38
C ALA A 24 3.44 3.78 7.10
N PRO A 25 2.85 3.74 8.32
CA PRO A 25 2.79 2.51 9.12
C PRO A 25 1.99 1.38 8.45
N PHE A 26 1.08 1.70 7.54
CA PHE A 26 0.24 0.71 6.87
C PHE A 26 -0.07 1.11 5.44
N VAL A 27 0.15 0.18 4.52
CA VAL A 27 -0.13 0.33 3.09
C VAL A 27 -0.55 -1.03 2.57
N GLU A 28 -1.61 -1.08 1.75
CA GLU A 28 -2.07 -2.30 1.12
C GLU A 28 -2.72 -2.04 -0.24
N LEU A 29 -2.68 -3.09 -1.08
CA LEU A 29 -3.50 -3.22 -2.28
C LEU A 29 -4.58 -4.27 -1.98
N ALA A 30 -5.76 -3.81 -1.58
CA ALA A 30 -6.88 -4.67 -1.21
C ALA A 30 -8.21 -4.06 -1.64
N ASP A 31 -9.23 -4.90 -1.87
CA ASP A 31 -10.62 -4.48 -2.12
C ASP A 31 -10.78 -3.44 -3.24
N GLY A 32 -9.95 -3.53 -4.28
CA GLY A 32 -9.95 -2.60 -5.40
C GLY A 32 -9.42 -1.20 -5.06
N ARG A 33 -8.64 -1.08 -3.98
CA ARG A 33 -8.04 0.19 -3.55
C ARG A 33 -6.56 0.02 -3.22
N LEU A 34 -5.80 1.08 -3.48
CA LEU A 34 -4.58 1.36 -2.73
C LEU A 34 -5.02 2.15 -1.49
N GLN A 35 -4.77 1.62 -0.30
CA GLN A 35 -5.21 2.25 0.94
C GLN A 35 -4.18 2.09 2.05
N GLY A 36 -4.23 2.98 3.02
CA GLY A 36 -3.27 2.94 4.11
C GLY A 36 -3.44 4.03 5.15
N VAL A 37 -2.53 3.98 6.12
CA VAL A 37 -2.41 4.94 7.21
C VAL A 37 -1.06 5.62 7.08
N VAL A 38 -1.08 6.95 7.10
CA VAL A 38 0.10 7.82 6.97
C VAL A 38 0.21 8.68 8.22
N SER A 39 1.42 8.78 8.78
CA SER A 39 1.70 9.61 9.95
C SER A 39 1.44 11.08 9.67
N SER A 40 0.96 11.85 10.66
CA SER A 40 0.86 13.31 10.52
C SER A 40 2.22 14.01 10.55
N GLY A 41 3.26 13.37 11.08
CA GLY A 41 4.60 13.94 11.32
C GLY A 41 4.66 15.02 12.41
N SER A 42 3.52 15.59 12.82
CA SER A 42 3.41 16.67 13.80
C SER A 42 2.87 16.23 15.16
N ASP A 43 2.18 15.09 15.18
CA ASP A 43 1.42 14.59 16.32
C ASP A 43 1.32 13.07 16.17
N ILE A 44 1.82 12.34 17.16
CA ILE A 44 1.91 10.88 17.14
C ILE A 44 0.52 10.23 17.22
N GLU A 45 -0.46 10.89 17.84
CA GLU A 45 -1.82 10.37 17.99
C GLU A 45 -2.68 10.64 16.74
N ARG A 46 -2.18 11.50 15.84
CA ARG A 46 -2.86 11.86 14.60
C ARG A 46 -2.25 11.13 13.42
N VAL A 47 -3.10 10.33 12.77
CA VAL A 47 -2.79 9.67 11.51
C VAL A 47 -3.82 10.02 10.46
N TYR A 48 -3.43 9.89 9.19
CA TYR A 48 -4.26 10.11 8.03
C TYR A 48 -4.57 8.80 7.34
N VAL A 49 -5.86 8.50 7.23
CA VAL A 49 -6.37 7.41 6.42
C VAL A 49 -6.48 7.91 4.99
N SER A 50 -5.74 7.30 4.08
CA SER A 50 -5.60 7.74 2.69
C SER A 50 -5.92 6.59 1.74
N SER A 51 -6.55 6.88 0.61
CA SER A 51 -6.82 5.85 -0.39
C SER A 51 -7.00 6.37 -1.81
N PHE A 52 -6.74 5.50 -2.78
CA PHE A 52 -7.08 5.61 -4.20
C PHE A 52 -7.90 4.39 -4.61
N ALA A 53 -9.03 4.61 -5.27
CA ALA A 53 -9.78 3.55 -5.94
C ALA A 53 -9.09 3.14 -7.23
N ALA A 54 -9.00 1.84 -7.50
CA ALA A 54 -8.56 1.33 -8.79
C ALA A 54 -9.53 1.74 -9.91
N LYS A 55 -9.02 1.93 -11.13
CA LYS A 55 -9.73 2.29 -12.36
C LYS A 55 -10.30 3.71 -12.37
N THR A 56 -11.06 4.12 -11.34
CA THR A 56 -11.65 5.46 -11.27
C THR A 56 -10.69 6.49 -10.72
N HIS A 57 -9.65 6.05 -10.00
CA HIS A 57 -8.66 6.90 -9.32
C HIS A 57 -9.26 7.88 -8.31
N VAL A 58 -10.52 7.67 -7.91
CA VAL A 58 -11.17 8.46 -6.86
C VAL A 58 -10.35 8.34 -5.58
N TYR A 59 -10.06 9.47 -4.96
CA TYR A 59 -9.18 9.52 -3.80
C TYR A 59 -9.82 10.17 -2.58
N SER A 60 -9.35 9.77 -1.42
CA SER A 60 -9.79 10.32 -0.14
C SER A 60 -8.63 10.42 0.84
N CYS A 61 -8.68 11.43 1.72
CA CYS A 61 -7.76 11.54 2.84
C CYS A 61 -8.44 12.26 4.01
N SER A 62 -8.50 11.60 5.15
CA SER A 62 -9.04 12.15 6.39
C SER A 62 -8.20 11.72 7.58
N THR A 63 -8.28 12.45 8.68
CA THR A 63 -7.70 12.01 9.95
C THR A 63 -8.44 10.77 10.50
N ASN A 64 -7.85 10.11 11.50
CA ASN A 64 -8.45 9.01 12.27
C ASN A 64 -9.75 9.36 13.02
N ASN A 65 -10.09 10.64 13.15
CA ASN A 65 -11.39 11.11 13.66
C ASN A 65 -12.30 11.68 12.54
N ASN A 66 -12.13 11.22 11.30
CA ASN A 66 -12.93 11.57 10.13
C ASN A 66 -12.96 13.06 9.74
N ARG A 67 -11.97 13.86 10.14
CA ARG A 67 -11.84 15.24 9.63
C ARG A 67 -11.16 15.22 8.26
N PRO A 68 -11.73 15.85 7.22
CA PRO A 68 -11.07 15.95 5.92
C PRO A 68 -9.68 16.56 6.03
N CYS A 69 -8.73 16.02 5.26
CA CYS A 69 -7.37 16.57 5.24
C CYS A 69 -7.37 17.97 4.61
N GLY A 70 -6.86 18.98 5.31
CA GLY A 70 -6.77 20.36 4.80
C GLY A 70 -5.82 20.55 3.59
N GLY A 71 -5.03 19.51 3.27
CA GLY A 71 -4.21 19.46 2.06
C GLY A 71 -4.97 19.02 0.81
N LEU A 72 -6.23 18.57 0.93
CA LEU A 72 -7.09 18.26 -0.20
C LEU A 72 -7.61 19.58 -0.80
N ARG A 73 -7.01 20.00 -1.91
CA ARG A 73 -7.36 21.25 -2.63
C ARG A 73 -7.58 20.96 -4.11
N GLY A 74 -8.46 20.00 -4.42
CA GLY A 74 -8.73 19.56 -5.79
C GLY A 74 -7.63 18.70 -6.42
N SER A 75 -6.63 18.27 -5.62
CA SER A 75 -5.56 17.37 -6.05
C SER A 75 -5.13 16.45 -4.90
N PRO A 76 -4.48 15.30 -5.18
CA PRO A 76 -3.95 14.42 -4.15
C PRO A 76 -2.94 15.12 -3.22
N CYS A 77 -3.24 15.11 -1.93
CA CYS A 77 -2.41 15.75 -0.91
C CYS A 77 -1.09 14.98 -0.68
N LYS A 78 -0.20 15.56 0.13
CA LYS A 78 1.10 14.94 0.48
C LYS A 78 0.97 13.56 1.15
N HIS A 79 -0.13 13.29 1.87
CA HIS A 79 -0.37 11.96 2.46
C HIS A 79 -0.67 10.93 1.38
N LEU A 80 -1.48 11.28 0.37
CA LEU A 80 -1.75 10.42 -0.78
C LEU A 80 -0.48 10.16 -1.62
N GLN A 81 0.36 11.18 -1.81
CA GLN A 81 1.68 11.02 -2.43
C GLN A 81 2.56 10.05 -1.64
N THR A 82 2.63 10.22 -0.32
CA THR A 82 3.40 9.34 0.58
C THR A 82 2.88 7.91 0.56
N LEU A 83 1.56 7.72 0.50
CA LEU A 83 0.93 6.40 0.37
C LEU A 83 1.36 5.71 -0.94
N LEU A 84 1.35 6.46 -2.05
CA LEU A 84 1.74 5.93 -3.35
C LEU A 84 3.24 5.63 -3.43
N ASP A 85 4.09 6.51 -2.89
CA ASP A 85 5.54 6.27 -2.75
C ASP A 85 5.81 4.96 -2.03
N GLU A 86 5.17 4.75 -0.88
CA GLU A 86 5.38 3.55 -0.08
C GLU A 86 4.80 2.31 -0.79
N ALA A 87 3.67 2.44 -1.48
CA ALA A 87 3.13 1.34 -2.29
C ALA A 87 4.09 0.91 -3.40
N VAL A 88 4.69 1.85 -4.11
CA VAL A 88 5.70 1.57 -5.14
C VAL A 88 6.95 0.94 -4.53
N LEU A 89 7.38 1.41 -3.36
CA LEU A 89 8.51 0.82 -2.62
C LEU A 89 8.23 -0.63 -2.19
N GLN A 90 7.02 -0.91 -1.70
CA GLN A 90 6.65 -2.22 -1.13
C GLN A 90 6.26 -3.26 -2.18
N TYR A 91 5.57 -2.84 -3.23
CA TYR A 91 4.95 -3.74 -4.22
C TYR A 91 5.59 -3.66 -5.60
N GLY A 92 6.45 -2.68 -5.84
CA GLY A 92 6.98 -2.37 -7.17
C GLY A 92 6.01 -1.52 -8.01
N SER A 93 6.57 -0.66 -8.85
CA SER A 93 5.80 0.27 -9.70
C SER A 93 4.87 -0.48 -10.67
N GLU A 94 5.33 -1.53 -11.31
CA GLU A 94 4.55 -2.33 -12.26
C GLU A 94 3.26 -2.88 -11.62
N ARG A 95 3.37 -3.45 -10.42
CA ARG A 95 2.21 -4.01 -9.70
C ARG A 95 1.22 -2.92 -9.32
N VAL A 96 1.70 -1.78 -8.85
CA VAL A 96 0.85 -0.64 -8.47
C VAL A 96 0.14 -0.06 -9.69
N ILE A 97 0.85 0.17 -10.79
CA ILE A 97 0.30 0.67 -12.06
C ILE A 97 -0.80 -0.26 -12.55
N ARG A 98 -0.51 -1.57 -12.64
CA ARG A 98 -1.46 -2.59 -13.08
C ARG A 98 -2.68 -2.68 -12.17
N TYR A 99 -2.46 -2.67 -10.85
CA TYR A 99 -3.55 -2.79 -9.88
C TYR A 99 -4.49 -1.58 -9.92
N LEU A 100 -3.92 -0.37 -10.00
CA LEU A 100 -4.70 0.86 -10.06
C LEU A 100 -5.25 1.17 -11.46
N ASN A 101 -4.77 0.48 -12.50
CA ASN A 101 -5.10 0.74 -13.91
C ASN A 101 -4.66 2.15 -14.35
N ILE A 102 -3.42 2.50 -14.00
CA ILE A 102 -2.78 3.76 -14.39
C ILE A 102 -2.15 3.58 -15.78
N ASP A 103 -2.35 4.57 -16.64
CA ASP A 103 -1.69 4.64 -17.95
C ASP A 103 -0.30 5.28 -17.78
N ALA A 104 0.68 4.49 -17.37
CA ALA A 104 2.05 4.91 -17.14
C ALA A 104 3.03 3.73 -17.29
N GLU A 105 4.26 4.04 -17.66
CA GLU A 105 5.32 3.04 -17.77
C GLU A 105 5.89 2.64 -16.40
N PRO A 106 6.35 1.39 -16.23
CA PRO A 106 7.08 0.98 -15.04
C PRO A 106 8.29 1.89 -14.77
N GLY A 107 8.48 2.26 -13.51
CA GLY A 107 9.56 3.18 -13.10
C GLY A 107 9.20 4.67 -13.18
N ALA A 108 7.99 5.02 -13.65
CA ALA A 108 7.47 6.37 -13.55
C ALA A 108 7.51 6.88 -12.10
N SER A 109 7.87 8.16 -11.94
CA SER A 109 7.85 8.84 -10.65
C SER A 109 6.43 8.95 -10.10
N THR A 110 6.29 9.04 -8.78
CA THR A 110 5.00 9.23 -8.10
C THR A 110 4.21 10.42 -8.63
N TRP A 111 4.91 11.48 -9.04
CA TRP A 111 4.29 12.65 -9.66
C TRP A 111 3.71 12.35 -11.05
N GLU A 112 4.40 11.54 -11.86
CA GLU A 112 3.87 11.08 -13.15
C GLU A 112 2.67 10.15 -12.97
N LEU A 113 2.74 9.23 -12.00
CA LEU A 113 1.60 8.37 -11.65
C LEU A 113 0.38 9.19 -11.26
N ILE A 114 0.54 10.20 -10.38
CA ILE A 114 -0.56 11.08 -9.97
C ILE A 114 -1.12 11.89 -11.14
N ARG A 115 -0.28 12.36 -12.05
CA ARG A 115 -0.75 13.10 -13.24
C ARG A 115 -1.51 12.22 -14.22
N ALA A 116 -1.17 10.93 -14.31
CA ALA A 116 -1.89 9.97 -15.15
C ALA A 116 -3.26 9.59 -14.56
N MET A 117 -3.44 9.75 -13.25
CA MET A 117 -4.72 9.51 -12.57
C MET A 117 -5.73 10.63 -12.84
N LYS A 118 -6.93 10.25 -13.31
CA LYS A 118 -8.02 11.17 -13.68
C LYS A 118 -9.17 11.22 -12.68
N GLY A 119 -8.92 10.84 -11.43
CA GLY A 119 -9.95 10.78 -10.39
C GLY A 119 -10.18 12.11 -9.69
N HIS A 120 -11.24 12.17 -8.90
CA HIS A 120 -11.58 13.30 -8.04
C HIS A 120 -11.62 12.89 -6.57
N GLN A 121 -11.70 13.90 -5.70
CA GLN A 121 -11.86 13.69 -4.27
C GLN A 121 -13.27 13.20 -3.95
N GLU A 122 -13.37 12.15 -3.12
CA GLU A 122 -14.63 11.74 -2.47
C GLU A 122 -14.42 11.50 -0.97
N SER A 123 -15.51 11.55 -0.21
CA SER A 123 -15.51 11.07 1.16
C SER A 123 -15.55 9.53 1.15
N ALA A 124 -14.45 8.88 1.55
CA ALA A 124 -14.44 7.43 1.70
C ALA A 124 -14.66 7.01 3.15
N LEU A 125 -14.99 5.72 3.32
CA LEU A 125 -15.11 5.04 4.61
C LEU A 125 -13.74 4.83 5.27
N ALA A 126 -13.22 5.87 5.92
CA ALA A 126 -11.96 5.79 6.66
C ALA A 126 -11.96 4.71 7.76
N ALA A 127 -13.14 4.42 8.34
CA ALA A 127 -13.32 3.41 9.38
C ALA A 127 -12.89 2.00 8.94
N THR A 128 -13.18 1.58 7.71
CA THR A 128 -12.82 0.25 7.21
C THR A 128 -11.30 0.09 7.10
N VAL A 129 -10.64 1.08 6.48
CA VAL A 129 -9.17 1.07 6.34
C VAL A 129 -8.50 1.14 7.71
N PHE A 130 -9.02 1.96 8.62
CA PHE A 130 -8.48 2.07 9.96
C PHE A 130 -8.65 0.77 10.77
N SER A 131 -9.78 0.08 10.64
CA SER A 131 -10.01 -1.22 11.27
C SER A 131 -9.01 -2.27 10.76
N ARG A 132 -8.74 -2.30 9.46
CA ARG A 132 -7.71 -3.17 8.86
C ARG A 132 -6.31 -2.85 9.38
N PHE A 133 -6.00 -1.57 9.58
CA PHE A 133 -4.76 -1.15 10.21
C PHE A 133 -4.64 -1.65 11.67
N LEU A 134 -5.70 -1.54 12.48
CA LEU A 134 -5.69 -2.07 13.85
C LEU A 134 -5.50 -3.59 13.87
N HIS A 135 -6.14 -4.31 12.96
CA HIS A 135 -5.91 -5.74 12.78
C HIS A 135 -4.45 -6.05 12.39
N HIS A 136 -3.84 -5.22 11.54
CA HIS A 136 -2.42 -5.36 11.20
C HIS A 136 -1.51 -5.15 12.42
N LEU A 137 -1.81 -4.15 13.27
CA LEU A 137 -1.03 -3.92 14.49
C LEU A 137 -1.12 -5.10 15.45
N ALA A 138 -2.31 -5.67 15.66
CA ALA A 138 -2.49 -6.84 16.51
C ALA A 138 -1.63 -8.03 16.04
N TYR A 139 -1.40 -8.18 14.73
CA TYR A 139 -0.49 -9.20 14.21
C TYR A 139 0.98 -8.93 14.58
N LEU A 140 1.40 -7.66 14.65
CA LEU A 140 2.76 -7.28 15.03
C LEU A 140 3.04 -7.44 16.53
N GLU A 141 1.99 -7.59 17.36
CA GLU A 141 2.13 -7.88 18.79
C GLU A 141 2.49 -9.35 19.07
N VAL A 142 2.30 -10.24 18.08
CA VAL A 142 2.68 -11.65 18.19
C VAL A 142 4.19 -11.78 17.98
N PRO A 143 4.93 -12.46 18.87
CA PRO A 143 6.36 -12.72 18.66
C PRO A 143 6.59 -13.42 17.32
N GLY A 144 7.50 -12.89 16.51
CA GLY A 144 7.94 -13.57 15.30
C GLY A 144 8.57 -14.92 15.65
N SER A 145 8.21 -15.97 14.92
CA SER A 145 8.85 -17.28 15.02
C SER A 145 9.50 -17.65 13.69
N VAL A 146 10.65 -18.32 13.78
CA VAL A 146 11.33 -18.98 12.65
C VAL A 146 11.10 -20.50 12.70
N ASP A 147 10.29 -20.97 13.64
CA ASP A 147 9.92 -22.38 13.72
C ASP A 147 9.22 -22.77 12.41
N PRO A 148 9.53 -23.97 11.89
CA PRO A 148 8.92 -24.42 10.65
C PRO A 148 7.42 -24.53 10.85
N LEU A 149 6.65 -23.81 10.03
CA LEU A 149 5.21 -23.95 9.96
C LEU A 149 4.90 -25.30 9.29
N PRO A 150 4.37 -26.31 10.02
CA PRO A 150 4.16 -27.63 9.46
C PRO A 150 3.26 -27.61 8.22
N GLU A 151 2.29 -26.69 8.16
CA GLU A 151 1.39 -26.51 7.03
C GLU A 151 2.10 -25.95 5.79
N LEU A 152 3.26 -25.30 5.96
CA LEU A 152 4.05 -24.78 4.84
C LEU A 152 4.98 -25.82 4.19
N GLN A 153 5.08 -27.03 4.77
CA GLN A 153 5.95 -28.10 4.24
C GLN A 153 5.58 -28.55 2.81
N TRP A 154 4.33 -28.33 2.40
CA TRP A 154 3.85 -28.67 1.05
C TRP A 154 4.20 -27.61 0.01
N PHE A 155 4.61 -26.40 0.43
CA PHE A 155 5.07 -25.37 -0.48
C PHE A 155 6.57 -25.54 -0.69
N PRO A 156 7.04 -25.72 -1.94
CA PRO A 156 8.46 -25.75 -2.20
C PRO A 156 9.06 -24.37 -1.84
N ALA A 157 9.69 -24.29 -0.67
CA ALA A 157 10.51 -23.15 -0.30
C ALA A 157 11.76 -23.24 -1.17
N GLY A 158 11.81 -22.47 -2.26
CA GLY A 158 12.96 -22.43 -3.14
C GLY A 158 14.19 -21.93 -2.37
N VAL A 159 15.09 -22.83 -2.01
CA VAL A 159 16.50 -22.55 -1.74
C VAL A 159 17.32 -23.71 -2.29
N GLN A 160 18.14 -23.43 -3.30
CA GLN A 160 19.46 -24.03 -3.45
C GLN A 160 20.48 -22.90 -3.49
#